data_AF-A0A538KAC5-F1
#
_entry.id   AF-A0A538KAC5-F1
#
_cell.length_a   1.000
_cell.length_b   1.000
_cell.length_c   1.000
_cell.angle_alpha   90.00
_cell.angle_beta   90.00
_cell.angle_gamma   90.00
#
_symmetry.space_group_name_H-M   'P 1'
#
loop_
_entity.id
_entity.type
_entity.pdbx_description
1 polymer ?
#
loop_
_entity_poly.entity_id
_entity_poly.type
_entity_poly.pdbx_seq_one_letter_code
_entity_poly.pdbx_strand_id
1 'polypeptide(L)'
;MATVKIPPVLRPSTSGEKEVSAGGATVGQVLGSLAEDHPATRSQIFGDGGELNRYVNVYLNDEDVRVLQGLETEVGESDVLVILPAMAGGAIDFVDRQRELRSRASLTSAGCGLPAGH
;
A
#
# COMPACT_ATOMS: atom_id res chain seq x y z
N MET A 1 9.31 -4.68 -7.90
CA MET A 1 8.84 -3.34 -7.47
C MET A 1 7.52 -3.52 -6.78
N ALA A 2 7.33 -2.93 -5.60
CA ALA A 2 6.08 -3.03 -4.87
C ALA A 2 5.03 -2.07 -5.45
N THR A 3 3.76 -2.40 -5.25
CA THR A 3 2.65 -1.51 -5.66
C THR A 3 2.30 -0.59 -4.49
N VAL A 4 2.40 0.73 -4.70
CA VAL A 4 1.99 1.72 -3.70
C VAL A 4 0.67 2.35 -4.09
N LYS A 5 -0.32 2.22 -3.22
CA LYS A 5 -1.65 2.77 -3.41
C LYS A 5 -1.72 4.20 -2.88
N ILE A 6 -2.20 5.13 -3.71
CA ILE A 6 -2.21 6.56 -3.41
C ILE A 6 -3.61 7.03 -3.01
N PRO A 7 -3.78 7.55 -1.78
CA PRO A 7 -5.05 8.09 -1.32
C PRO A 7 -5.40 9.38 -2.07
N PRO A 8 -6.69 9.74 -2.21
CA PRO A 8 -7.12 10.92 -2.97
C PRO A 8 -6.40 12.22 -2.61
N VAL A 9 -6.04 12.40 -1.34
CA VAL A 9 -5.33 13.60 -0.85
C VAL A 9 -3.89 13.72 -1.37
N LEU A 10 -3.25 12.60 -1.72
CA LEU A 10 -1.88 12.58 -2.23
C LEU A 10 -1.84 12.54 -3.76
N ARG A 11 -2.96 12.24 -4.44
CA ARG A 11 -3.02 12.17 -5.91
C ARG A 11 -2.53 13.44 -6.62
N PRO A 12 -2.85 14.67 -6.17
CA PRO A 12 -2.30 15.88 -6.80
C PRO A 12 -0.77 15.94 -6.79
N SER A 13 -0.15 15.28 -5.81
CA SER A 13 1.30 15.19 -5.64
C SER A 13 1.92 14.03 -6.42
N THR A 14 1.11 13.11 -6.97
CA THR A 14 1.52 11.93 -7.77
C THR A 14 0.90 11.96 -9.17
N SER A 15 0.81 13.13 -9.81
CA SER A 15 0.26 13.30 -11.17
C SER A 15 -1.18 12.77 -11.37
N GLY A 16 -1.96 12.63 -10.30
CA GLY A 16 -3.31 12.09 -10.32
C GLY A 16 -3.38 10.55 -10.23
N GLU A 17 -2.24 9.86 -10.15
CA GLU A 17 -2.18 8.41 -10.16
C GLU A 17 -2.81 7.81 -8.90
N LYS A 18 -3.62 6.76 -9.08
CA LYS A 18 -4.23 6.00 -7.98
C LYS A 18 -3.27 4.99 -7.37
N GLU A 19 -2.26 4.59 -8.14
CA GLU A 19 -1.29 3.55 -7.83
C GLU A 19 0.01 3.87 -8.56
N VAL A 20 1.14 3.66 -7.91
CA VAL A 20 2.45 3.79 -8.53
C VAL A 20 3.28 2.54 -8.19
N SER A 21 4.25 2.24 -9.04
CA SER A 21 5.24 1.19 -8.76
C SER A 21 6.49 1.83 -8.17
N ALA A 22 6.98 1.33 -7.04
CA ALA A 22 8.19 1.83 -6.42
C ALA A 22 9.13 0.67 -6.03
N GLY A 23 10.44 0.94 -6.12
CA GLY A 23 11.49 -0.01 -5.78
C GLY A 23 11.92 0.10 -4.31
N GLY A 24 12.40 -1.00 -3.74
CA GLY A 24 12.91 -1.05 -2.37
C GLY A 24 12.73 -2.44 -1.76
N ALA A 25 13.64 -2.82 -0.87
CA ALA A 25 13.57 -4.04 -0.08
C ALA A 25 12.83 -3.83 1.25
N THR A 26 12.60 -2.57 1.66
CA THR A 26 11.85 -2.21 2.87
C THR A 26 10.84 -1.11 2.62
N VAL A 27 9.88 -0.95 3.52
CA VAL A 27 8.85 0.11 3.46
C VAL A 27 9.49 1.49 3.32
N GLY A 28 10.56 1.77 4.08
CA GLY A 28 11.27 3.04 4.00
C GLY A 28 11.94 3.28 2.65
N GLN A 29 12.51 2.23 2.03
CA GLN A 29 13.08 2.34 0.70
C GLN A 29 11.99 2.58 -0.36
N VAL A 30 10.89 1.85 -0.30
CA VAL A 30 9.75 2.00 -1.22
C VAL A 30 9.14 3.39 -1.14
N LEU A 31 8.88 3.89 0.07
CA LEU A 31 8.37 5.25 0.28
C LEU A 31 9.41 6.32 -0.07
N GLY A 32 10.69 6.02 0.14
CA GLY A 32 11.82 6.85 -0.27
C GLY A 32 11.83 7.05 -1.77
N SER A 33 11.80 5.96 -2.55
CA SER A 33 11.76 6.03 -4.01
C SER A 33 10.49 6.72 -4.53
N LEU A 34 9.32 6.48 -3.93
CA LEU A 34 8.11 7.26 -4.24
C LEU A 34 8.33 8.76 -4.06
N ALA A 35 9.02 9.16 -2.97
CA ALA A 35 9.30 10.56 -2.69
C ALA A 35 10.42 11.14 -3.57
N GLU A 36 11.29 10.32 -4.14
CA GLU A 36 12.28 10.75 -5.14
C GLU A 36 11.62 11.06 -6.49
N ASP A 37 10.72 10.18 -6.95
CA ASP A 37 9.92 10.40 -8.17
C ASP A 37 8.88 11.52 -7.99
N HIS A 38 8.34 11.67 -6.78
CA HIS A 38 7.30 12.64 -6.44
C HIS A 38 7.66 13.46 -5.19
N PRO A 39 8.57 14.46 -5.30
CA PRO A 39 9.10 15.20 -4.15
C PRO A 39 8.05 15.94 -3.31
N ALA A 40 6.92 16.31 -3.90
CA ALA A 40 5.80 16.92 -3.20
C ALA A 40 5.18 15.99 -2.13
N THR A 41 5.28 14.67 -2.29
CA THR A 41 4.76 13.68 -1.33
C THR A 41 5.62 13.56 -0.07
N ARG A 42 6.91 13.93 -0.14
CA ARG A 42 7.89 13.72 0.93
C ARG A 42 7.45 14.32 2.26
N SER A 43 7.07 15.60 2.25
CA SER A 43 6.66 16.33 3.46
C SER A 43 5.30 15.87 4.01
N GLN A 44 4.52 15.14 3.20
CA GLN A 44 3.24 14.58 3.64
C GLN A 44 3.45 13.21 4.30
N ILE A 45 4.34 12.37 3.73
CA ILE A 45 4.59 10.99 4.18
C ILE A 45 5.59 10.94 5.34
N PHE A 46 6.64 11.77 5.30
CA PHE A 46 7.71 11.79 6.29
C PHE A 46 7.60 13.02 7.21
N GLY A 47 8.07 12.87 8.45
CA GLY A 47 8.31 13.99 9.36
C GLY A 47 9.72 14.58 9.24
N ASP A 48 10.02 15.60 10.03
CA ASP A 48 11.32 16.29 10.05
C ASP A 48 12.52 15.36 10.31
N GLY A 49 12.34 14.29 11.09
CA GLY A 49 13.39 13.31 11.40
C GLY A 49 13.59 12.21 10.35
N GLY A 50 12.82 12.23 9.25
CA GLY A 50 12.82 11.14 8.25
C GLY A 50 12.02 9.90 8.67
N GLU A 51 11.38 9.93 9.85
CA GLU A 51 10.39 8.95 10.28
C GLU A 51 9.04 9.13 9.56
N LEU A 52 8.13 8.16 9.70
CA LEU A 52 6.76 8.32 9.20
C LEU A 52 6.07 9.48 9.92
N ASN A 53 5.39 10.32 9.14
CA ASN A 53 4.60 11.41 9.67
C ASN A 53 3.51 10.85 10.61
N ARG A 54 3.35 11.44 11.80
CA ARG A 54 2.37 11.01 12.80
C ARG A 54 0.93 10.98 12.26
N TYR A 55 0.64 11.82 11.25
CA TYR A 55 -0.66 11.91 10.58
C TYR A 55 -0.81 10.97 9.38
N VAL A 56 0.12 10.04 9.17
CA VAL A 56 0.07 9.05 8.10
C VAL A 56 0.21 7.66 8.68
N ASN A 57 -0.74 6.81 8.32
CA ASN A 57 -0.70 5.38 8.55
C ASN A 57 -0.29 4.69 7.25
N VAL A 58 0.54 3.66 7.37
CA VAL A 58 1.03 2.90 6.23
C VAL A 58 0.76 1.45 6.52
N TYR A 59 0.18 0.76 5.54
CA TYR A 59 -0.16 -0.65 5.67
C TYR A 59 0.59 -1.45 4.60
N LEU A 60 1.17 -2.57 5.00
CA LEU A 60 1.73 -3.57 4.10
C LEU A 60 0.80 -4.77 4.10
N ASN A 61 0.16 -5.08 2.97
CA ASN A 61 -0.80 -6.19 2.87
C ASN A 61 -1.89 -6.22 3.97
N ASP A 62 -2.46 -5.06 4.30
CA ASP A 62 -3.52 -4.87 5.34
C ASP A 62 -3.01 -4.76 6.79
N GLU A 63 -1.72 -4.99 7.04
CA GLU A 63 -1.11 -4.87 8.38
C GLU A 63 -0.43 -3.50 8.56
N ASP A 64 -0.69 -2.82 9.69
CA ASP A 64 -0.08 -1.51 9.97
C ASP A 64 1.44 -1.66 10.23
N VAL A 65 2.26 -0.91 9.50
CA VAL A 65 3.71 -1.07 9.59
C VAL A 65 4.27 -0.68 10.96
N ARG A 66 3.56 0.12 11.77
CA ARG A 66 4.01 0.51 13.10
C ARG A 66 3.88 -0.61 14.13
N VAL A 67 3.03 -1.62 13.87
CA VAL A 67 3.00 -2.85 14.68
C VAL A 67 3.95 -3.94 14.17
N LEU A 68 4.54 -3.72 12.98
CA LEU A 68 5.61 -4.53 12.40
C LEU A 68 6.98 -3.95 12.78
N GLN A 69 7.87 -3.74 11.80
CA GLN A 69 9.22 -3.16 11.98
C GLN A 69 9.29 -1.72 11.47
N GLY A 70 8.15 -1.04 11.32
CA GLY A 70 8.09 0.33 10.82
C GLY A 70 8.64 0.44 9.39
N LEU A 71 9.54 1.41 9.19
CA LEU A 71 10.22 1.63 7.91
C LEU A 71 11.18 0.50 7.54
N GLU A 72 11.60 -0.34 8.49
CA GLU A 72 12.48 -1.48 8.26
C GLU A 72 11.72 -2.75 7.87
N THR A 73 10.39 -2.71 7.86
CA THR A 73 9.55 -3.84 7.43
C THR A 73 9.93 -4.22 6.00
N GLU A 74 10.27 -5.50 5.80
CA GLU A 74 10.65 -6.03 4.49
C GLU A 74 9.47 -5.99 3.51
N VAL A 75 9.77 -5.68 2.25
CA VAL A 75 8.78 -5.57 1.18
C VAL A 75 9.20 -6.41 -0.01
N GLY A 76 8.34 -7.34 -0.40
CA GLY A 76 8.47 -8.14 -1.59
C GLY A 76 7.93 -7.45 -2.84
N GLU A 77 8.28 -8.01 -4.00
CA GLU A 77 7.86 -7.52 -5.30
C GLU A 77 6.36 -7.67 -5.60
N SER A 78 5.67 -8.56 -4.89
CA SER A 78 4.21 -8.77 -5.03
C SER A 78 3.40 -8.05 -3.96
N ASP A 79 4.06 -7.30 -3.08
CA ASP A 79 3.41 -6.65 -1.95
C ASP A 79 2.73 -5.35 -2.34
N VAL A 80 1.68 -5.04 -1.57
CA VAL A 80 0.89 -3.83 -1.73
C VAL A 80 1.06 -2.98 -0.50
N LEU A 81 1.56 -1.76 -0.70
CA LEU A 81 1.67 -0.73 0.31
C LEU A 81 0.50 0.25 0.17
N VAL A 82 -0.19 0.57 1.27
CA VAL A 82 -1.30 1.52 1.27
C VAL A 82 -0.99 2.68 2.20
N ILE A 83 -1.10 3.90 1.70
CA ILE A 83 -0.92 5.12 2.47
C ILE A 83 -2.29 5.69 2.84
N LEU A 84 -2.54 5.89 4.14
CA LEU A 84 -3.78 6.50 4.64
C LEU A 84 -3.48 7.70 5.54
N PRO A 85 -4.05 8.88 5.26
CA PRO A 85 -3.97 9.99 6.19
C PRO A 85 -4.84 9.70 7.43
N ALA A 86 -4.33 10.00 8.62
CA ALA A 86 -4.99 9.74 9.91
C ALA A 86 -6.35 10.46 10.07
N MET A 87 -6.61 11.48 9.26
CA MET A 87 -7.88 12.22 9.24
C MET A 87 -8.97 11.54 8.37
N ALA A 88 -8.66 10.42 7.69
CA ALA A 88 -9.61 9.75 6.80
C ALA A 88 -10.61 8.86 7.56
N GLY A 89 -11.51 9.46 8.34
CA GLY A 89 -12.67 8.76 8.93
C GLY A 89 -13.70 8.27 7.90
N GLY A 90 -13.53 8.56 6.60
CA GLY A 90 -14.49 8.22 5.54
C GLY A 90 -13.93 7.51 4.31
N ALA A 91 -12.63 7.16 4.28
CA ALA A 91 -12.00 6.52 3.11
C ALA A 91 -11.96 4.98 3.17
N ILE A 92 -12.84 4.38 3.98
CA ILE A 92 -12.88 2.93 4.25
C ILE A 92 -13.19 2.11 2.97
N ASP A 93 -13.72 2.73 1.91
CA ASP A 93 -13.92 2.08 0.60
C ASP A 93 -12.62 1.51 -0.01
N PHE A 94 -11.44 2.03 0.37
CA PHE A 94 -10.19 1.69 -0.30
C PHE A 94 -9.52 0.41 0.21
N VAL A 95 -9.41 0.24 1.53
CA VAL A 95 -8.83 -0.96 2.16
C VAL A 95 -9.82 -2.13 2.05
N ASP A 96 -11.10 -1.86 2.28
CA ASP A 96 -12.17 -2.86 2.25
C ASP A 96 -12.35 -3.48 0.85
N ARG A 97 -12.32 -2.66 -0.21
CA ARG A 97 -12.43 -3.15 -1.59
C ARG A 97 -11.22 -3.99 -2.03
N GLN A 98 -10.01 -3.73 -1.52
CA GLN A 98 -8.84 -4.57 -1.79
C GLN A 98 -8.97 -5.95 -1.14
N ARG A 99 -9.49 -6.02 0.08
CA ARG A 99 -9.77 -7.27 0.77
C ARG A 99 -10.81 -8.11 0.01
N GLU A 100 -11.84 -7.48 -0.55
CA GLU A 100 -12.83 -8.16 -1.40
C GLU A 100 -12.25 -8.67 -2.74
N LEU A 101 -11.37 -7.89 -3.38
CA LEU A 101 -10.69 -8.31 -4.61
C LEU A 101 -9.71 -9.47 -4.37
N ARG A 102 -8.94 -9.46 -3.27
CA ARG A 102 -8.08 -10.58 -2.88
C ARG A 102 -8.88 -11.82 -2.49
N SER A 103 -10.01 -11.67 -1.80
CA SER A 103 -10.91 -12.78 -1.48
C SER A 103 -11.44 -13.46 -2.74
N ARG A 104 -11.86 -12.67 -3.74
CA ARG A 104 -12.31 -13.20 -5.05
C ARG A 104 -11.19 -13.83 -5.87
N ALA A 105 -9.96 -13.32 -5.79
CA ALA A 105 -8.81 -13.91 -6.48
C ALA A 105 -8.38 -15.27 -5.87
N SER A 106 -8.57 -15.46 -4.55
CA SER A 106 -8.26 -16.72 -3.85
C SER A 106 -9.27 -17.84 -4.12
N LEU A 107 -10.49 -17.53 -4.56
CA LEU A 107 -11.54 -18.52 -4.83
C LEU A 107 -11.43 -19.20 -6.21
N THR A 108 -10.52 -18.77 -7.08
CA THR A 108 -10.36 -19.34 -8.44
C THR A 108 -9.33 -20.47 -8.49
N SER A 109 -8.58 -20.76 -7.42
CA SER A 109 -7.59 -21.85 -7.38
C SER A 109 -8.07 -23.10 -6.62
N ALA A 110 -9.24 -23.08 -5.99
CA ALA A 110 -9.82 -24.23 -5.31
C ALA A 110 -10.80 -24.98 -6.22
N GLY A 111 -10.28 -25.92 -7.00
CA GLY A 111 -10.98 -27.14 -7.39
C GLY A 111 -12.18 -27.00 -8.33
N CYS A 112 -11.93 -26.95 -9.64
CA CYS A 112 -12.85 -27.57 -10.59
C CYS A 112 -12.34 -28.98 -10.91
N GLY A 113 -12.51 -29.89 -9.94
CA GLY A 113 -12.45 -31.33 -10.19
C GLY A 113 -13.74 -31.72 -10.90
N LEU A 114 -13.63 -32.06 -12.18
CA LEU A 114 -14.70 -32.66 -12.97
C LEU A 114 -15.15 -33.98 -12.31
N PRO A 115 -16.42 -34.17 -11.95
CA PRO A 115 -16.90 -35.48 -11.55
C PRO A 115 -17.02 -36.40 -12.78
N ALA A 116 -16.48 -37.60 -12.64
CA ALA A 116 -16.70 -38.72 -13.55
C ALA A 116 -18.13 -39.29 -13.41
N GLY A 117 -18.71 -39.75 -14.52
CA GLY A 117 -19.96 -40.52 -14.61
C GLY A 117 -20.81 -40.02 -15.79
N HIS A 118 -21.28 -40.84 -16.74
CA HIS A 118 -21.54 -42.28 -16.77
C HIS A 118 -21.36 -42.79 -18.22
#